data_AF-A0A6J0V772-F1
#
_entry.id   AF-A0A6J0V772-F1
#
_cell.length_a   1.000
_cell.length_b   1.000
_cell.length_c   1.000
_cell.angle_alpha   90.00
_cell.angle_beta   90.00
_cell.angle_gamma   90.00
#
_symmetry.space_group_name_H-M   'P 1'
#
loop_
_entity.id
_entity.type
_entity.pdbx_description
1 polymer ?
#
loop_
_entity_poly.entity_id
_entity_poly.type
_entity_poly.pdbx_seq_one_letter_code
_entity_poly.pdbx_strand_id
1 'polypeptide(L)'
;MVPELEKGTVRMKNPEQVKKIISLLRKGGAGRLQVISDFDMTLTRFGFNGQRCPTSHNIIDNSRVISEEGRKKLKDLLHYYYPIEIDPYRTVEDKLPYMVE
;
A
#
# COMPACT_ATOMS: atom_id res chain seq x y z
N MET A 1 19.18 -13.63 -15.44
CA MET A 1 17.87 -13.77 -14.78
C MET A 1 17.90 -12.91 -13.53
N VAL A 2 16.80 -12.28 -13.11
CA VAL A 2 16.78 -11.38 -11.93
C VAL A 2 16.61 -12.25 -10.67
N PRO A 3 17.65 -12.49 -9.85
CA PRO A 3 17.58 -13.45 -8.75
C PRO A 3 16.50 -13.10 -7.71
N GLU A 4 16.18 -11.81 -7.57
CA GLU A 4 15.16 -11.31 -6.66
C GLU A 4 13.76 -11.87 -6.95
N LEU A 5 13.49 -12.31 -8.19
CA LEU A 5 12.22 -12.91 -8.58
C LEU A 5 12.04 -14.35 -8.06
N GLU A 6 13.08 -14.97 -7.51
CA GLU A 6 13.04 -16.34 -6.97
C GLU A 6 12.69 -16.39 -5.47
N LYS A 7 12.58 -15.24 -4.80
CA LYS A 7 12.25 -15.17 -3.38
C LYS A 7 10.86 -15.76 -3.11
N GLY A 8 10.70 -16.48 -2.00
CA GLY A 8 9.42 -17.09 -1.60
C GLY A 8 8.26 -16.09 -1.37
N THR A 9 8.58 -14.81 -1.20
CA THR A 9 7.61 -13.71 -1.09
C THR A 9 7.12 -13.20 -2.46
N VAL A 10 7.73 -13.60 -3.56
CA VAL A 10 7.34 -13.21 -4.92
C VAL A 10 6.36 -14.23 -5.47
N ARG A 11 5.14 -13.77 -5.80
CA ARG A 11 4.08 -14.60 -6.39
C ARG A 11 3.71 -14.03 -7.75
N MET A 12 3.84 -14.83 -8.81
CA MET A 12 3.53 -14.43 -10.19
C MET A 12 2.49 -15.36 -10.78
N LYS A 13 1.35 -14.82 -11.24
CA LYS A 13 0.32 -15.61 -11.94
C LYS A 13 0.82 -16.17 -13.27
N ASN A 14 1.60 -15.38 -14.02
CA ASN A 14 2.19 -15.78 -15.30
C ASN A 14 3.67 -15.34 -15.40
N PRO A 15 4.62 -16.19 -14.97
CA PRO A 15 6.05 -15.86 -14.98
C PRO A 15 6.61 -15.55 -16.38
N GLU A 16 6.13 -16.23 -17.43
CA GLU A 16 6.63 -16.03 -18.80
C GLU A 16 6.24 -14.65 -19.35
N GLN A 17 5.02 -14.20 -19.07
CA GLN A 17 4.60 -12.84 -19.43
C GLN A 17 5.43 -11.77 -18.70
N VAL A 18 5.71 -11.98 -17.40
CA VAL A 18 6.56 -11.06 -16.62
C VAL A 18 7.97 -10.97 -17.22
N LYS A 19 8.58 -12.11 -17.58
CA LYS A 19 9.90 -12.13 -18.27
C LYS A 19 9.88 -11.34 -19.59
N LYS A 20 8.81 -11.47 -20.38
CA LYS A 20 8.64 -10.71 -21.62
C LYS A 20 8.56 -9.20 -21.35
N ILE A 21 7.77 -8.78 -20.35
CA ILE A 21 7.65 -7.36 -19.96
C ILE A 21 9.00 -6.80 -19.52
N ILE A 22 9.74 -7.49 -18.65
CA ILE A 22 11.07 -7.05 -18.20
C ILE A 22 12.05 -6.91 -19.39
N SER A 23 12.01 -7.86 -20.33
CA SER A 23 12.83 -7.80 -21.55
C SER A 23 12.50 -6.56 -22.40
N LEU A 24 11.22 -6.21 -22.54
CA LEU A 24 10.79 -5.01 -23.26
C LEU A 24 11.22 -3.72 -22.55
N LEU A 25 11.07 -3.64 -21.23
CA LEU A 25 11.53 -2.49 -20.44
C LEU A 25 13.04 -2.28 -20.60
N ARG A 26 13.82 -3.36 -20.51
CA ARG A 26 15.28 -3.30 -20.71
C ARG A 26 15.67 -2.83 -22.11
N LYS A 27 14.96 -3.31 -23.15
CA LYS A 27 15.18 -2.89 -24.54
C LYS A 27 14.81 -1.43 -24.77
N GLY A 28 13.78 -0.93 -24.10
CA GLY A 28 13.34 0.46 -24.20
C GLY A 28 14.31 1.47 -23.59
N GLY A 29 15.06 1.06 -22.57
CA GLY A 29 16.03 1.90 -21.87
C GLY A 29 15.39 3.01 -21.04
N ALA A 30 16.23 3.78 -20.33
CA ALA A 30 15.77 4.81 -19.38
C ALA A 30 14.90 5.90 -20.03
N GLY A 31 15.17 6.27 -21.29
CA GLY A 31 14.40 7.29 -22.01
C GLY A 31 12.96 6.89 -22.34
N ARG A 32 12.57 5.62 -22.10
CA ARG A 32 11.19 5.12 -22.26
C ARG A 32 10.60 4.58 -20.97
N LEU A 33 11.27 4.79 -19.84
CA LEU A 33 10.83 4.32 -18.54
C LEU A 33 10.26 5.48 -17.73
N GLN A 34 9.09 5.27 -17.17
CA GLN A 34 8.50 6.13 -16.14
C GLN A 34 7.99 5.26 -15.00
N VAL A 35 7.95 5.81 -13.79
CA VAL A 35 7.49 5.09 -12.59
C VAL A 35 6.32 5.87 -12.01
N ILE A 36 5.20 5.17 -11.79
CA ILE A 36 4.05 5.65 -11.03
C ILE A 36 3.93 4.70 -9.84
N SER A 37 3.97 5.24 -8.63
CA SER A 37 3.95 4.46 -7.39
C SER A 37 3.02 5.11 -6.39
N ASP A 38 2.33 4.28 -5.63
CA ASP A 38 1.73 4.65 -4.36
C ASP A 38 2.82 4.92 -3.30
N PHE A 39 2.45 5.49 -2.15
CA PHE A 39 3.36 5.90 -1.08
C PHE A 39 3.24 5.03 0.18
N ASP A 40 2.09 5.08 0.87
CA ASP A 40 1.93 4.41 2.15
C ASP A 40 1.91 2.90 2.01
N MET A 41 2.71 2.18 2.80
CA MET A 41 2.85 0.72 2.76
C MET A 41 3.40 0.15 1.43
N THR A 42 3.70 1.02 0.46
CA THR A 42 4.37 0.71 -0.82
C THR A 42 5.84 1.17 -0.78
N LEU A 43 6.08 2.48 -0.62
CA LEU A 43 7.42 3.04 -0.41
C LEU A 43 7.78 3.07 1.08
N THR A 44 6.78 3.28 1.95
CA THR A 44 6.94 3.14 3.40
C THR A 44 6.72 1.68 3.82
N ARG A 45 7.33 1.28 4.95
CA ARG A 45 7.25 -0.10 5.44
C ARG A 45 5.84 -0.42 5.94
N PHE A 46 5.35 -1.63 5.68
CA PHE A 46 4.11 -2.14 6.28
C PHE A 46 4.20 -2.32 7.81
N GLY A 47 5.34 -2.83 8.27
CA GLY A 47 5.61 -3.09 9.68
C GLY A 47 7.10 -3.29 9.95
N PHE A 48 7.48 -3.15 11.21
CA PHE A 48 8.86 -3.27 11.69
C PHE A 48 8.88 -3.86 13.10
N ASN A 49 9.73 -4.87 13.34
CA ASN A 49 9.83 -5.57 14.62
C ASN A 49 8.47 -6.06 15.19
N GLY A 50 7.61 -6.59 14.32
CA GLY A 50 6.29 -7.10 14.72
C GLY A 50 5.22 -6.02 14.97
N GLN A 51 5.55 -4.74 14.81
CA GLN A 51 4.62 -3.62 14.96
C GLN A 51 4.24 -3.00 13.62
N ARG A 52 3.01 -2.48 13.53
CA ARG A 52 2.51 -1.73 12.37
C ARG A 52 3.23 -0.40 12.27
N CYS A 53 3.73 -0.04 11.09
CA CYS A 53 4.27 1.29 10.85
C CYS A 53 3.14 2.29 10.58
N PRO A 54 3.31 3.58 10.92
CA PRO A 54 2.31 4.61 10.65
C PRO A 54 2.21 4.92 9.15
N THR A 55 1.00 5.22 8.68
CA THR A 55 0.75 5.89 7.40
C THR A 55 1.09 7.38 7.49
N SER A 56 1.08 8.09 6.36
CA SER A 56 1.15 9.55 6.30
C SER A 56 0.15 10.24 7.22
N HIS A 57 -1.09 9.74 7.29
CA HIS A 57 -2.13 10.23 8.21
C HIS A 57 -1.74 9.97 9.67
N ASN A 58 -1.31 8.75 10.00
CA ASN A 58 -0.97 8.42 11.39
C ASN A 58 0.24 9.18 11.93
N ILE A 59 1.12 9.71 11.06
CA ILE A 59 2.18 10.63 11.49
C ILE A 59 1.57 11.89 12.11
N ILE A 60 0.49 12.43 11.54
CA ILE A 60 -0.22 13.59 12.08
C ILE A 60 -1.06 13.21 13.29
N ASP A 61 -1.80 12.09 13.25
CA ASP A 61 -2.66 11.63 14.35
C ASP A 61 -1.88 11.45 15.67
N ASN A 62 -0.65 10.94 15.56
CA ASN A 62 0.24 10.68 16.70
C ASN A 62 1.12 11.89 17.06
N SER A 63 1.04 12.98 16.32
CA SER A 63 1.81 14.19 16.60
C SER A 63 1.29 14.91 17.85
N ARG A 64 2.08 15.89 18.31
CA ARG A 64 1.70 16.76 19.44
C ARG A 64 0.71 17.86 19.05
N VAL A 65 0.43 18.05 17.75
CA VAL A 65 -0.50 19.11 17.30
C VAL A 65 -1.96 18.70 17.42
N ILE A 66 -2.23 17.41 17.56
CA ILE A 66 -3.58 16.87 17.77
C ILE A 66 -3.84 16.72 19.28
N SER A 67 -4.98 17.24 19.74
CA SER A 67 -5.43 17.08 21.13
C SER A 67 -5.71 15.62 21.46
N GLU A 68 -5.69 15.27 22.74
CA GLU A 68 -6.00 13.90 23.18
C GLU A 68 -7.42 13.47 22.77
N GLU A 69 -8.40 14.38 22.88
CA GLU A 69 -9.77 14.14 22.41
C GLU A 69 -9.80 13.91 20.89
N GLY A 70 -9.06 14.71 20.11
CA GLY A 70 -8.94 14.54 18.66
C GLY A 70 -8.36 13.18 18.29
N ARG A 71 -7.30 12.75 18.99
CA ARG A 71 -6.68 11.44 18.76
C ARG A 71 -7.65 10.30 19.06
N LYS A 72 -8.48 10.43 20.10
CA LYS A 72 -9.54 9.46 20.39
C LYS A 72 -10.54 9.35 19.23
N LYS A 73 -11.03 10.48 18.72
CA LYS A 73 -11.97 10.49 17.57
C LYS A 73 -11.36 9.89 16.31
N LEU A 74 -10.11 10.22 15.99
CA LEU A 74 -9.39 9.65 14.84
C LEU A 74 -9.20 8.14 14.97
N LYS A 75 -8.89 7.67 16.18
CA LYS A 75 -8.80 6.23 16.47
C LYS A 75 -10.15 5.52 16.29
N ASP A 76 -11.23 6.14 16.74
CA ASP A 76 -12.59 5.60 16.58
C ASP A 76 -12.98 5.53 15.09
N LEU A 77 -12.65 6.56 14.30
CA LEU A 77 -12.83 6.56 12.85
C LEU A 77 -12.03 5.44 12.18
N LEU A 78 -10.74 5.31 12.51
CA LEU A 78 -9.89 4.25 11.98
C LEU A 78 -10.46 2.85 12.29
N HIS A 79 -10.90 2.63 13.53
CA HIS A 79 -11.50 1.35 13.93
C HIS A 79 -12.80 1.03 13.20
N TYR A 80 -13.56 2.04 12.77
CA TYR A 80 -14.79 1.86 12.00
C TYR A 80 -14.51 1.61 10.51
N TYR A 81 -13.71 2.48 9.88
CA TYR A 81 -13.53 2.48 8.42
C TYR A 81 -12.50 1.47 7.92
N TYR A 82 -11.41 1.23 8.65
CA TYR A 82 -10.35 0.32 8.19
C TYR A 82 -10.83 -1.13 7.98
N PRO A 83 -11.66 -1.72 8.87
CA PRO A 83 -12.24 -3.04 8.61
C PRO A 83 -13.08 -3.11 7.34
N ILE A 84 -13.79 -2.03 6.99
CA ILE A 84 -14.59 -1.94 5.75
C ILE A 84 -13.67 -1.88 4.53
N GLU A 85 -12.60 -1.07 4.60
CA GLU A 85 -11.60 -0.92 3.54
C GLU A 85 -10.98 -2.27 3.15
N ILE A 86 -10.54 -3.05 4.14
CA ILE A 86 -9.81 -4.31 3.91
C ILE A 86 -10.72 -5.54 3.76
N ASP A 87 -12.04 -5.40 3.90
CA ASP A 87 -12.98 -6.52 3.86
C ASP A 87 -12.92 -7.28 2.53
N PRO A 88 -12.46 -8.54 2.47
CA PRO A 88 -12.35 -9.28 1.22
C PRO A 88 -13.71 -9.72 0.65
N TYR A 89 -14.80 -9.60 1.42
CA TYR A 89 -16.15 -10.03 1.03
C TYR A 89 -17.02 -8.90 0.46
N ARG A 90 -16.56 -7.65 0.55
CA ARG A 90 -17.22 -6.49 -0.06
C ARG A 90 -16.61 -6.15 -1.41
N THR A 91 -17.46 -5.76 -2.35
CA THR A 91 -16.99 -5.24 -3.65
C THR A 91 -16.34 -3.87 -3.49
N VAL A 92 -15.63 -3.41 -4.52
CA VAL A 92 -15.05 -2.06 -4.51
C VAL A 92 -16.17 -1.02 -4.49
N GLU A 93 -17.24 -1.28 -5.24
CA GLU A 93 -18.44 -0.46 -5.34
C GLU A 93 -19.13 -0.29 -3.98
N ASP A 94 -19.19 -1.36 -3.18
CA ASP A 94 -19.76 -1.32 -1.82
C ASP A 94 -18.90 -0.53 -0.83
N LYS A 95 -17.59 -0.46 -1.06
CA LYS A 95 -16.63 0.22 -0.18
C LYS A 95 -16.50 1.71 -0.49
N LEU A 96 -16.59 2.07 -1.77
CA LEU A 96 -16.37 3.44 -2.26
C LEU A 96 -17.14 4.51 -1.46
N PRO A 97 -18.44 4.36 -1.15
CA PRO A 97 -19.19 5.37 -0.39
C PRO A 97 -18.60 5.66 0.99
N TYR A 98 -17.89 4.72 1.61
CA TYR A 98 -17.28 4.88 2.93
C TYR A 98 -15.89 5.52 2.89
N MET A 99 -15.26 5.64 1.71
CA MET A 99 -13.86 6.06 1.55
C MET A 99 -13.72 7.47 0.94
N VAL A 100 -14.84 8.15 0.66
CA VAL A 100 -14.87 9.43 -0.08
C VAL A 100 -15.18 10.63 0.83
N GLU A 101 -15.91 10.44 1.94
CA GLU A 101 -16.29 11.53 2.86
C GLU A 101 -15.23 11.83 3.93
#